data_AF-A0A3D1RJK4-F1
#
_entry.id   AF-A0A3D1RJK4-F1
#
_cell.length_a   1.000
_cell.length_b   1.000
_cell.length_c   1.000
_cell.angle_alpha   90.00
_cell.angle_beta   90.00
_cell.angle_gamma   90.00
#
_symmetry.space_group_name_H-M   'P 1'
#
loop_
_entity.id
_entity.type
_entity.pdbx_description
1 polymer ?
#
loop_
_entity_poly.entity_id
_entity_poly.type
_entity_poly.pdbx_seq_one_letter_code
_entity_poly.pdbx_strand_id
1 'polypeptide(L)' 'MNKRNYQERPMKHKQPTQLPVIEAGELMKFLLEKLPALTRNNIKSLLAHRQVMVDEQVVTRYNHPLQKGQE' A
#
# COMPACT_ATOMS: atom_id res chain seq x y z
N MET A 1 2.39 -34.63 -27.94
CA MET A 1 2.67 -33.25 -27.47
C MET A 1 2.88 -33.25 -25.96
N ASN A 2 4.05 -32.78 -25.50
CA ASN A 2 4.44 -32.83 -24.08
C ASN A 2 3.68 -31.80 -23.24
N LYS A 3 2.98 -32.29 -22.20
CA LYS A 3 2.37 -31.48 -21.15
C LYS A 3 3.49 -30.90 -20.29
N ARG A 4 3.80 -29.60 -20.48
CA ARG A 4 4.72 -28.88 -19.59
C ARG A 4 4.02 -28.74 -18.23
N ASN A 5 4.49 -29.50 -17.24
CA ASN A 5 4.17 -29.30 -15.82
C ASN A 5 4.64 -27.89 -15.42
N TYR A 6 3.73 -26.91 -15.49
CA TYR A 6 3.91 -25.68 -14.72
C TYR A 6 3.64 -26.05 -13.27
N GLN A 7 4.71 -26.31 -12.51
CA GLN A 7 4.62 -26.28 -11.06
C GLN A 7 4.17 -24.87 -10.68
N GLU A 8 2.91 -24.73 -10.27
CA GLU A 8 2.38 -23.52 -9.66
C GLU A 8 3.23 -23.23 -8.41
N ARG A 9 4.23 -22.35 -8.55
CA ARG A 9 4.93 -21.81 -7.38
C ARG A 9 3.85 -21.16 -6.52
N PRO A 10 3.65 -21.56 -5.26
CA PRO A 10 2.64 -20.94 -4.43
C PRO A 10 3.00 -19.46 -4.32
N MET A 11 2.20 -18.59 -4.95
CA MET A 11 2.34 -17.16 -4.77
C MET A 11 2.13 -16.93 -3.28
N LYS A 12 3.21 -16.57 -2.56
CA LYS A 12 3.10 -16.08 -1.19
C LYS A 12 2.20 -14.86 -1.25
N HIS A 13 0.93 -15.03 -0.91
CA HIS A 13 -0.01 -13.94 -0.75
C HIS A 13 0.55 -13.08 0.39
N LYS A 14 1.21 -11.98 0.04
CA LYS A 14 1.64 -11.01 1.04
C LYS A 14 0.37 -10.42 1.62
N GLN A 15 0.16 -10.64 2.91
CA GLN A 15 -0.94 -10.01 3.61
C GLN A 15 -0.81 -8.49 3.47
N PRO A 16 -1.91 -7.76 3.24
CA PRO A 16 -1.90 -6.31 3.20
C PRO A 16 -1.34 -5.77 4.52
N THR A 17 -0.46 -4.78 4.43
CA THR A 17 0.10 -4.11 5.61
C THR A 17 -0.93 -3.12 6.13
N GLN A 18 -1.45 -3.35 7.33
CA GLN A 18 -2.37 -2.44 8.01
C GLN A 18 -1.57 -1.44 8.85
N LEU A 19 -1.89 -0.16 8.74
CA LEU A 19 -1.15 0.93 9.39
C LEU A 19 -2.13 1.89 10.07
N PRO A 20 -2.32 1.80 11.40
CA PRO A 20 -3.25 2.67 12.10
C PRO A 20 -2.75 4.13 12.11
N VAL A 21 -3.66 5.03 11.75
CA VAL A 21 -3.45 6.48 11.77
C VAL A 21 -3.74 7.00 13.17
N ILE A 22 -2.70 7.34 13.91
CA ILE A 22 -2.81 7.84 15.30
C ILE A 22 -2.96 9.36 15.38
N GLU A 23 -2.61 10.08 14.32
CA GLU A 23 -2.58 11.54 14.24
C GLU A 23 -3.06 12.01 12.86
N ALA A 24 -3.73 13.16 12.81
CA ALA A 24 -4.16 13.75 11.55
C ALA A 24 -2.96 14.30 10.77
N GLY A 25 -2.97 14.17 9.45
CA GLY A 25 -1.84 14.57 8.61
C GLY A 25 -2.04 14.30 7.12
N GLU A 26 -0.97 14.32 6.34
CA GLU A 26 -1.02 13.98 4.92
C GLU A 26 -0.56 12.55 4.66
N LEU A 27 -1.25 11.84 3.76
CA LEU A 27 -0.97 10.45 3.41
C LEU A 27 0.49 10.19 3.01
N MET A 28 1.07 11.05 2.16
CA MET A 28 2.47 10.89 1.73
C MET A 28 3.45 10.94 2.91
N LYS A 29 3.25 11.89 3.83
CA LYS A 29 4.11 12.03 5.01
C LYS A 29 3.98 10.82 5.91
N PHE A 30 2.74 10.40 6.18
CA PHE A 30 2.44 9.21 6.97
C PHE A 30 3.11 7.95 6.40
N LEU A 31 2.97 7.69 5.10
CA LEU A 31 3.56 6.51 4.47
C LEU A 31 5.09 6.54 4.48
N LEU A 32 5.72 7.71 4.33
CA LEU A 32 7.18 7.84 4.45
C LEU A 32 7.67 7.54 5.87
N GLU A 33 6.92 7.97 6.89
CA GLU A 33 7.25 7.72 8.29
C GLU A 33 7.05 6.25 8.69
N LYS A 34 5.96 5.63 8.22
CA LYS A 34 5.65 4.22 8.53
C LYS A 34 6.42 3.23 7.68
N LEU A 35 6.81 3.61 6.46
CA LEU A 35 7.54 2.77 5.51
C LEU A 35 8.88 3.41 5.13
N PRO A 36 9.84 3.54 6.08
CA PRO A 36 11.10 4.26 5.85
C PRO A 36 12.01 3.62 4.78
N ALA A 37 11.76 2.35 4.44
CA ALA A 37 12.45 1.67 3.35
C ALA A 37 11.97 2.10 1.95
N LEU A 38 10.84 2.81 1.85
CA LEU A 38 10.27 3.26 0.59
C LEU A 38 10.60 4.72 0.33
N THR A 39 10.96 5.01 -0.92
CA THR A 39 11.13 6.38 -1.39
C THR A 39 9.80 7.00 -1.76
N ARG A 40 9.77 8.33 -1.90
CA ARG A 40 8.59 9.08 -2.39
C ARG A 40 8.10 8.57 -3.75
N ASN A 41 9.00 8.15 -4.64
CA ASN A 41 8.64 7.61 -5.94
C ASN A 41 7.98 6.23 -5.81
N ASN A 42 8.49 5.36 -4.94
CA ASN A 42 7.87 4.07 -4.68
C ASN A 42 6.45 4.24 -4.11
N ILE A 43 6.26 5.16 -3.16
CA ILE A 43 4.92 5.45 -2.61
C ILE A 43 3.99 6.00 -3.70
N LYS A 44 4.46 6.91 -4.56
CA LYS A 44 3.67 7.36 -5.72
C LYS A 44 3.27 6.21 -6.63
N SER A 45 4.16 5.24 -6.87
CA SER A 45 3.82 4.04 -7.63
C SER A 45 2.75 3.22 -6.93
N LEU A 46 2.83 3.01 -5.61
CA LEU A 46 1.77 2.30 -4.85
C LEU A 46 0.40 2.97 -5.04
N LEU A 47 0.35 4.30 -4.92
CA LEU A 47 -0.86 5.10 -5.10
C LEU A 47 -1.39 5.02 -6.55
N ALA A 48 -0.50 5.15 -7.55
CA ALA A 48 -0.86 5.06 -8.96
C ALA A 48 -1.40 3.66 -9.34
N HIS A 49 -0.84 2.61 -8.73
CA HIS A 49 -1.25 1.22 -8.90
C HIS A 49 -2.40 0.81 -7.99
N ARG A 50 -3.04 1.75 -7.27
CA ARG A 50 -4.23 1.49 -6.44
C ARG A 50 -3.98 0.46 -5.32
N GLN A 51 -2.76 0.43 -4.78
CA GLN A 51 -2.34 -0.52 -3.75
C GLN A 51 -2.51 0.02 -2.32
N VAL A 52 -3.01 1.26 -2.17
CA VAL A 52 -3.25 1.91 -0.89
C VAL A 52 -4.74 2.13 -0.72
N MET A 53 -5.24 1.74 0.44
CA MET A 53 -6.61 1.97 0.88
C MET A 53 -6.57 2.75 2.19
N VAL A 54 -7.57 3.60 2.40
CA VAL A 54 -7.83 4.30 3.66
C VAL A 54 -9.31 4.09 3.95
N ASP A 55 -9.67 3.51 5.09
CA ASP A 55 -11.05 3.15 5.45
C ASP A 55 -11.76 2.38 4.33
N GLU A 56 -11.11 1.33 3.83
CA GLU A 56 -11.62 0.47 2.75
C GLU A 56 -11.78 1.15 1.38
N GLN A 57 -11.40 2.43 1.24
CA GLN A 57 -11.45 3.17 -0.02
C GLN A 57 -10.08 3.29 -0.66
N VAL A 58 -9.97 2.96 -1.94
CA VAL A 58 -8.73 3.11 -2.71
C VAL A 58 -8.37 4.59 -2.85
N VAL A 59 -7.19 4.98 -2.35
CA VAL A 59 -6.68 6.35 -2.44
C VAL A 59 -5.49 6.40 -3.40
N THR A 60 -5.56 7.31 -4.36
CA THR A 60 -4.49 7.52 -5.37
C THR A 60 -3.79 8.87 -5.22
N ARG A 61 -4.34 9.79 -4.40
CA ARG A 61 -3.78 11.13 -4.20
C ARG A 61 -2.79 11.13 -3.04
N TYR A 62 -1.58 11.59 -3.30
CA TYR A 62 -0.52 11.62 -2.30
C TYR A 62 -0.77 12.61 -1.14
N ASN A 63 -1.54 13.67 -1.40
CA ASN A 63 -1.88 14.72 -0.45
C ASN A 63 -3.28 14.51 0.16
N HIS A 64 -3.79 13.26 0.15
CA HIS A 64 -5.03 12.94 0.82
C HIS A 64 -4.88 13.23 2.34
N PRO A 65 -5.79 14.01 2.94
CA PRO A 65 -5.76 14.27 4.37
C PRO A 65 -6.21 13.02 5.13
N LEU A 66 -5.47 12.65 6.16
CA LEU A 66 -5.76 11.56 7.07
C LEU A 66 -6.30 12.10 8.40
N GLN A 67 -7.20 11.32 8.99
CA GLN A 67 -7.78 11.56 10.30
C GLN A 67 -7.35 10.48 11.28
N LYS A 68 -7.29 10.84 12.57
CA LYS A 68 -7.00 9.87 13.63
C LYS A 68 -8.09 8.80 13.66
N GLY A 69 -7.68 7.54 13.71
CA GLY A 69 -8.55 6.36 13.77
C GLY A 69 -8.75 5.62 12.45
N GLN A 70 -8.21 6.14 11.34
CA GLN A 70 -8.25 5.46 10.03
C GLN A 70 -7.18 4.37 9.92
N GLU A 71 -7.38 3.44 8.97
CA GLU A 71 -6.44 2.36 8.59
C GLU A 71 -6.33 2.13 7.08
#